data_AF-A0AAD1VT10-F1
#
_entry.id   AF-A0AAD1VT10-F1
#
_cell.length_a   1.000
_cell.length_b   1.000
_cell.length_c   1.000
_cell.angle_alpha   90.00
_cell.angle_beta   90.00
_cell.angle_gamma   90.00
#
_symmetry.space_group_name_H-M   'P 1'
#
loop_
_entity.id
_entity.type
_entity.pdbx_description
1 polymer ?
#
loop_
_entity_poly.entity_id
_entity_poly.type
_entity_poly.pdbx_seq_one_letter_code
_entity_poly.pdbx_strand_id
1 'polypeptide(L)'
;MDPQAVTDNVLQRKRKLTYVVIGFIFLLSGIEYAVVLPTIWMYLQELDAQPFFLGLVLSAFSLTELLAGPLFGYWSDRTGQTKFVILLSNCFEIAGNFIYFVGISKWLLLSSRLVAGIGAGAGASIFGYLTRTSSSQDRVTVFAMAMSCRQVGLLIGPAFNVFLRYCNFNIGPFHVNKFSAPGIFMCALWTLMQLMVLFMFYDLPMKPPEVLEKENEPLLKQTENLNPELTPSYGTINNTYKPSTEDADPTEYSSNTCSPTSQIITCNPEHGAQDGNCNNIQNATGFVREEIVTLLAAQFVTLFNQTALETLVTPLAQKYLGFQDLQNSLLYFLCGIEVCIVKK
;
A
#
# COMPACT_ATOMS: atom_id res chain seq x y z
N MET A 1 -41.09 -8.61 10.76
CA MET A 1 -39.67 -8.15 10.73
C MET A 1 -39.46 -7.44 9.42
N ASP A 2 -38.97 -6.21 9.46
CA ASP A 2 -38.71 -5.40 8.26
C ASP A 2 -37.54 -6.01 7.45
N PRO A 3 -37.76 -6.44 6.19
CA PRO A 3 -36.72 -7.01 5.33
C PRO A 3 -35.52 -6.08 5.09
N GLN A 4 -35.73 -4.76 5.12
CA GLN A 4 -34.63 -3.79 4.95
C GLN A 4 -33.73 -3.75 6.18
N ALA A 5 -34.31 -3.72 7.39
CA ALA A 5 -33.56 -3.74 8.64
C ALA A 5 -32.71 -5.02 8.82
N VAL A 6 -33.16 -6.18 8.32
CA VAL A 6 -32.37 -7.43 8.37
C VAL A 6 -31.17 -7.34 7.40
N THR A 7 -31.38 -6.79 6.21
CA THR A 7 -30.33 -6.64 5.18
C THR A 7 -29.23 -5.68 5.63
N ASP A 8 -29.60 -4.57 6.26
CA ASP A 8 -28.66 -3.58 6.78
C ASP A 8 -27.79 -4.15 7.92
N ASN A 9 -28.38 -4.93 8.83
CA ASN A 9 -27.64 -5.59 9.92
C ASN A 9 -26.60 -6.59 9.38
N VAL A 10 -26.95 -7.36 8.35
CA VAL A 10 -26.01 -8.30 7.72
C VAL A 10 -24.87 -7.55 7.03
N LEU A 11 -25.15 -6.46 6.31
CA LEU A 11 -24.14 -5.65 5.63
C LEU A 11 -23.19 -4.98 6.64
N GLN A 12 -23.72 -4.43 7.73
CA GLN A 12 -22.90 -3.84 8.80
C GLN A 12 -21.98 -4.89 9.44
N ARG A 13 -22.47 -6.11 9.69
CA ARG A 13 -21.65 -7.21 10.23
C ARG A 13 -20.52 -7.59 9.26
N LYS A 14 -20.81 -7.72 7.96
CA LYS A 14 -19.79 -7.99 6.93
C LYS A 14 -18.74 -6.90 6.88
N ARG A 15 -19.14 -5.62 6.94
CA ARG A 15 -18.22 -4.48 6.96
C ARG A 15 -17.28 -4.50 8.16
N LYS A 16 -17.82 -4.74 9.36
CA LYS A 16 -17.01 -4.87 10.58
C LYS A 16 -15.99 -6.01 10.47
N LEU A 17 -16.40 -7.17 9.96
CA LEU A 17 -15.49 -8.29 9.73
C LEU A 17 -14.37 -7.94 8.75
N THR A 18 -14.70 -7.32 7.62
CA THR A 18 -13.70 -6.91 6.62
C THR A 18 -12.70 -5.91 7.22
N TYR A 19 -13.13 -4.92 8.00
CA TYR A 19 -12.22 -3.96 8.64
C TYR A 19 -11.34 -4.60 9.71
N VAL A 20 -11.87 -5.56 10.48
CA VAL A 20 -11.06 -6.35 11.41
C VAL A 20 -9.99 -7.13 10.66
N VAL A 21 -10.33 -7.81 9.57
CA VAL A 21 -9.36 -8.54 8.73
C VAL A 21 -8.28 -7.60 8.20
N ILE A 22 -8.66 -6.42 7.69
CA ILE A 22 -7.69 -5.42 7.21
C ILE A 22 -6.74 -4.99 8.33
N GLY A 23 -7.26 -4.71 9.53
CA GLY A 23 -6.43 -4.40 10.70
C GLY A 23 -5.43 -5.51 11.03
N PHE A 24 -5.87 -6.77 10.96
CA PHE A 24 -4.99 -7.94 11.17
C PHE A 24 -3.92 -8.10 10.07
N ILE A 25 -4.24 -7.83 8.80
CA ILE A 25 -3.26 -7.83 7.71
C ILE A 25 -2.15 -6.82 7.98
N PHE A 26 -2.52 -5.57 8.33
CA PHE A 26 -1.53 -4.53 8.64
C PHE A 26 -0.73 -4.85 9.92
N LEU A 27 -1.39 -5.37 10.95
CA LEU A 27 -0.72 -5.83 12.16
C LEU A 27 0.31 -6.92 11.86
N LEU A 28 -0.05 -7.92 11.04
CA LEU A 28 0.88 -8.99 10.67
C LEU A 28 2.04 -8.47 9.82
N SER A 29 1.78 -7.55 8.89
CA SER A 29 2.83 -6.87 8.11
C SER A 29 3.83 -6.12 9.02
N GLY A 30 3.34 -5.47 10.07
CA GLY A 30 4.19 -4.83 11.09
C GLY A 30 5.04 -5.84 11.87
N ILE A 31 4.45 -6.95 12.29
CA ILE A 31 5.16 -8.05 12.97
C ILE A 31 6.24 -8.62 12.04
N GLU A 32 5.91 -8.90 10.78
CA GLU A 32 6.87 -9.46 9.82
C GLU A 32 8.10 -8.58 9.71
N TYR A 33 7.89 -7.28 9.46
CA TYR A 33 8.98 -6.35 9.28
C TYR A 33 9.91 -6.33 10.51
N ALA A 34 9.34 -6.26 11.72
CA ALA A 34 10.11 -6.25 12.96
C ALA A 34 10.79 -7.60 13.29
N VAL A 35 10.22 -8.72 12.86
CA VAL A 35 10.80 -10.06 13.05
C VAL A 35 11.93 -10.29 12.04
N VAL A 36 11.69 -9.98 10.76
CA VAL A 36 12.61 -10.27 9.64
C VAL A 36 13.83 -9.34 9.65
N LEU A 37 13.67 -8.04 9.93
CA LEU A 37 14.77 -7.07 9.83
C LEU A 37 16.01 -7.42 10.67
N PRO A 38 15.91 -7.72 11.98
CA PRO A 38 17.08 -8.11 12.76
C PRO A 38 17.58 -9.52 12.40
N THR A 39 16.70 -10.43 12.02
CA THR A 39 17.04 -11.83 11.77
C THR A 39 17.74 -12.02 10.42
N ILE A 40 17.32 -11.29 9.38
CA ILE A 40 17.93 -11.34 8.05
C ILE A 40 19.37 -10.84 8.06
N TRP A 41 19.68 -9.84 8.87
CA TRP A 41 21.06 -9.37 9.05
C TRP A 41 21.94 -10.49 9.61
N MET A 42 21.51 -11.14 10.69
CA MET A 42 22.29 -12.23 11.29
C MET A 42 22.36 -13.45 10.37
N TYR A 43 21.28 -13.74 9.62
CA TYR A 43 21.26 -14.84 8.65
C TYR A 43 22.25 -14.60 7.50
N LEU A 44 22.32 -13.36 6.99
CA LEU A 44 23.29 -12.99 5.96
C LEU A 44 24.74 -13.10 6.46
N GLN A 45 25.01 -12.76 7.73
CA GLN A 45 26.33 -12.94 8.34
C GLN A 45 26.73 -14.42 8.43
N GLU A 46 25.80 -15.30 8.81
CA GLU A 46 26.03 -16.75 8.85
C GLU A 46 26.37 -17.32 7.46
N LEU A 47 25.82 -16.71 6.40
CA LEU A 47 26.06 -17.08 5.01
C LEU A 47 27.26 -16.36 4.37
N ASP A 48 28.13 -15.74 5.19
CA ASP A 48 29.32 -14.99 4.77
C ASP A 48 29.01 -13.93 3.68
N ALA A 49 27.86 -13.26 3.81
CA ALA A 49 27.47 -12.19 2.91
C ALA A 49 28.15 -10.87 3.28
N GLN A 50 28.52 -10.10 2.25
CA GLN A 50 29.10 -8.78 2.46
C GLN A 50 28.06 -7.80 3.04
N PRO A 51 28.47 -6.81 3.86
CA PRO A 51 27.53 -5.89 4.51
C PRO A 51 26.57 -5.15 3.56
N PHE A 52 27.02 -4.82 2.36
CA PHE A 52 26.18 -4.14 1.36
C PHE A 52 24.97 -4.99 0.91
N PHE A 53 25.05 -6.32 1.07
CA PHE A 53 24.02 -7.24 0.63
C PHE A 53 22.72 -7.07 1.42
N LEU A 54 22.78 -6.63 2.68
CA LEU A 54 21.58 -6.27 3.45
C LEU A 54 20.80 -5.16 2.75
N GLY A 55 21.48 -4.08 2.33
CA GLY A 55 20.85 -2.98 1.60
C GLY A 55 20.24 -3.45 0.28
N LEU A 56 20.89 -4.37 -0.42
CA LEU A 56 20.37 -4.98 -1.64
C LEU A 56 19.08 -5.76 -1.37
N VAL A 57 19.04 -6.55 -0.29
CA VAL A 57 17.87 -7.33 0.09
C VAL A 57 16.69 -6.46 0.53
N LEU A 58 16.94 -5.39 1.30
CA LEU A 58 15.90 -4.45 1.72
C LEU A 58 15.35 -3.63 0.54
N SER A 59 16.23 -3.13 -0.33
CA SER A 59 15.81 -2.40 -1.52
C SER A 59 15.06 -3.28 -2.52
N ALA A 60 15.45 -4.55 -2.66
CA ALA A 60 14.74 -5.52 -3.48
C ALA A 60 13.28 -5.71 -3.04
N PHE A 61 13.05 -5.86 -1.72
CA PHE A 61 11.70 -5.93 -1.16
C PHE A 61 10.88 -4.70 -1.53
N SER A 62 11.38 -3.50 -1.22
CA SER A 62 10.68 -2.24 -1.50
C SER A 62 10.46 -1.99 -2.98
N LEU A 63 11.40 -2.40 -3.85
CA LEU A 63 11.26 -2.29 -5.30
C LEU A 63 10.10 -3.16 -5.80
N THR A 64 10.02 -4.41 -5.36
CA THR A 64 8.92 -5.30 -5.75
C THR A 64 7.57 -4.85 -5.17
N GLU A 65 7.55 -4.33 -3.94
CA GLU A 65 6.34 -3.74 -3.33
C GLU A 65 5.85 -2.54 -4.15
N LEU A 66 6.77 -1.65 -4.54
CA LEU A 66 6.47 -0.48 -5.36
C LEU A 66 5.92 -0.85 -6.74
N LEU A 67 6.47 -1.88 -7.38
CA LEU A 67 6.01 -2.33 -8.71
C LEU A 67 4.69 -3.11 -8.64
N ALA A 68 4.52 -3.95 -7.61
CA ALA A 68 3.31 -4.74 -7.42
C ALA A 68 2.11 -3.88 -6.97
N GLY A 69 2.36 -2.79 -6.22
CA GLY A 69 1.33 -1.89 -5.72
C GLY A 69 0.35 -1.39 -6.80
N PRO A 70 0.82 -0.65 -7.82
CA PRO A 70 -0.03 -0.19 -8.92
C PRO A 70 -0.71 -1.32 -9.69
N LEU A 71 0.01 -2.43 -9.92
CA LEU A 71 -0.52 -3.57 -10.66
C LEU A 71 -1.73 -4.19 -9.94
N PHE A 72 -1.60 -4.45 -8.64
CA PHE A 72 -2.66 -5.00 -7.82
C PHE A 72 -3.78 -3.99 -7.58
N GLY A 73 -3.44 -2.72 -7.34
CA GLY A 73 -4.43 -1.64 -7.20
C GLY A 73 -5.31 -1.50 -8.43
N TYR A 74 -4.72 -1.41 -9.62
CA TYR A 74 -5.45 -1.37 -10.89
C TYR A 74 -6.32 -2.61 -11.10
N TRP A 75 -5.79 -3.79 -10.79
CA TRP A 75 -6.53 -5.03 -10.95
C TRP A 75 -7.75 -5.11 -10.02
N SER A 76 -7.60 -4.73 -8.75
CA SER A 76 -8.70 -4.64 -7.77
C SER A 76 -9.74 -3.60 -8.17
N ASP A 77 -9.31 -2.45 -8.70
CA ASP A 77 -10.19 -1.38 -9.12
C ASP A 77 -11.02 -1.79 -10.34
N ARG A 78 -10.40 -2.44 -11.33
CA ARG A 78 -11.07 -2.88 -12.56
C ARG A 78 -12.02 -4.06 -12.35
N THR A 79 -11.64 -5.02 -11.51
CA THR A 79 -12.46 -6.22 -11.28
C THR A 79 -13.48 -6.05 -10.17
N GLY A 80 -13.26 -5.09 -9.27
CA GLY A 80 -14.05 -4.97 -8.04
C GLY A 80 -13.85 -6.14 -7.07
N GLN A 81 -12.92 -7.05 -7.34
CA GLN A 81 -12.68 -8.28 -6.57
C GLN A 81 -11.43 -8.13 -5.68
N THR A 82 -11.47 -7.18 -4.75
CA THR A 82 -10.33 -6.91 -3.84
C THR A 82 -9.93 -8.16 -3.05
N LYS A 83 -10.89 -8.97 -2.61
CA LYS A 83 -10.62 -10.24 -1.93
C LYS A 83 -9.67 -11.14 -2.71
N PHE A 84 -9.89 -11.29 -4.02
CA PHE A 84 -9.07 -12.16 -4.84
C PHE A 84 -7.63 -11.66 -4.94
N VAL A 85 -7.46 -10.35 -5.10
CA VAL A 85 -6.14 -9.72 -5.14
C VAL A 85 -5.38 -9.92 -3.82
N ILE A 86 -6.05 -9.74 -2.67
CA ILE A 86 -5.45 -9.99 -1.34
C ILE A 86 -5.05 -11.47 -1.19
N LEU A 87 -5.91 -12.40 -1.60
CA LEU A 87 -5.62 -13.84 -1.51
C LEU A 87 -4.40 -14.24 -2.35
N LEU A 88 -4.27 -13.68 -3.56
CA LEU A 88 -3.11 -13.94 -4.40
C LEU A 88 -1.84 -13.32 -3.82
N SER A 89 -1.90 -12.08 -3.35
CA SER A 89 -0.77 -11.40 -2.71
C SER A 89 -0.30 -12.17 -1.47
N ASN A 90 -1.22 -12.67 -0.63
CA ASN A 90 -0.88 -13.51 0.50
C ASN A 90 -0.18 -14.82 0.09
N CYS A 91 -0.52 -15.40 -1.06
CA CYS A 91 0.21 -16.56 -1.57
C CYS A 91 1.67 -16.22 -1.87
N PHE A 92 1.96 -15.01 -2.38
CA PHE A 92 3.33 -14.53 -2.56
C PHE A 92 4.03 -14.31 -1.22
N GLU A 93 3.35 -13.75 -0.22
CA GLU A 93 3.92 -13.61 1.14
C GLU A 93 4.27 -14.97 1.77
N ILE A 94 3.36 -15.96 1.66
CA ILE A 94 3.59 -17.33 2.13
C ILE A 94 4.79 -17.95 1.40
N ALA A 95 4.84 -17.82 0.07
CA ALA A 95 5.94 -18.35 -0.72
C ALA A 95 7.28 -17.66 -0.37
N GLY A 96 7.29 -16.34 -0.21
CA GLY A 96 8.47 -15.57 0.18
C GLY A 96 8.99 -16.00 1.55
N ASN A 97 8.11 -16.12 2.54
CA ASN A 97 8.48 -16.58 3.88
C ASN A 97 8.92 -18.05 3.93
N PHE A 98 8.36 -18.90 3.08
CA PHE A 98 8.83 -20.28 2.91
C PHE A 98 10.22 -20.35 2.28
N ILE A 99 10.50 -19.54 1.25
CA ILE A 99 11.84 -19.45 0.63
C ILE A 99 12.86 -18.93 1.66
N TYR A 100 12.47 -17.96 2.49
CA TYR A 100 13.31 -17.45 3.59
C TYR A 100 13.65 -18.55 4.59
N PHE A 101 12.66 -19.37 4.96
CA PHE A 101 12.85 -20.52 5.85
C PHE A 101 13.91 -21.49 5.30
N VAL A 102 13.84 -21.82 4.00
CA VAL A 102 14.82 -22.72 3.36
C VAL A 102 16.22 -22.12 3.38
N GLY A 103 16.37 -20.84 3.02
CA GLY A 103 17.53 -19.97 3.31
C GLY A 103 18.96 -20.52 3.13
N ILE A 104 19.19 -21.49 2.22
CA ILE A 104 20.49 -22.17 2.03
C ILE A 104 21.58 -21.23 1.48
N SER A 105 21.19 -20.12 0.85
CA SER A 105 22.11 -19.18 0.18
C SER A 105 21.63 -17.74 0.31
N LYS A 106 22.57 -16.79 0.36
CA LYS A 106 22.26 -15.35 0.38
C LYS A 106 21.39 -14.92 -0.80
N TRP A 107 21.56 -15.55 -1.97
CA TRP A 107 20.73 -15.30 -3.14
C TRP A 107 19.31 -15.81 -2.96
N LEU A 108 19.12 -16.91 -2.22
CA LEU A 108 17.79 -17.43 -1.90
C LEU A 108 17.08 -16.50 -0.91
N LEU A 109 17.80 -15.92 0.05
CA LEU A 109 17.25 -14.87 0.93
C LEU A 109 16.85 -13.62 0.14
N LEU A 110 17.65 -13.20 -0.83
CA LEU A 110 17.27 -12.13 -1.74
C LEU A 110 15.99 -12.45 -2.52
N SER A 111 15.91 -13.64 -3.12
CA SER A 111 14.71 -14.11 -3.81
C SER A 111 13.50 -14.16 -2.89
N SER A 112 13.68 -14.57 -1.63
CA SER A 112 12.62 -14.60 -0.63
C SER A 112 11.97 -13.23 -0.43
N ARG A 113 12.79 -12.17 -0.40
CA ARG A 113 12.33 -10.79 -0.19
C ARG A 113 11.74 -10.18 -1.44
N LEU A 114 12.23 -10.53 -2.63
CA LEU A 114 11.57 -10.17 -3.89
C LEU A 114 10.16 -10.76 -3.96
N VAL A 115 10.00 -12.04 -3.60
CA VAL A 115 8.70 -12.72 -3.63
C VAL A 115 7.76 -12.17 -2.56
N ALA A 116 8.25 -11.97 -1.33
CA ALA A 116 7.46 -11.36 -0.25
C ALA A 116 7.03 -9.92 -0.61
N GLY A 117 7.91 -9.12 -1.21
CA GLY A 117 7.61 -7.74 -1.60
C GLY A 117 6.51 -7.65 -2.66
N ILE A 118 6.41 -8.61 -3.59
CA ILE A 118 5.25 -8.71 -4.48
C ILE A 118 3.96 -8.85 -3.66
N GLY A 119 3.97 -9.73 -2.65
CA GLY A 119 2.85 -9.89 -1.72
C GLY A 119 2.50 -8.61 -0.97
N ALA A 120 3.49 -7.88 -0.44
CA ALA A 120 3.27 -6.61 0.26
C ALA A 120 2.55 -5.54 -0.59
N GLY A 121 2.64 -5.62 -1.92
CA GLY A 121 1.95 -4.72 -2.86
C GLY A 121 0.42 -4.67 -2.73
N ALA A 122 -0.23 -5.62 -2.05
CA ALA A 122 -1.68 -5.57 -1.81
C ALA A 122 -2.13 -4.36 -0.99
N GLY A 123 -1.23 -3.68 -0.27
CA GLY A 123 -1.53 -2.44 0.45
C GLY A 123 -2.27 -1.41 -0.43
N ALA A 124 -1.85 -1.24 -1.69
CA ALA A 124 -2.50 -0.33 -2.64
C ALA A 124 -3.96 -0.72 -2.93
N SER A 125 -4.22 -2.02 -3.08
CA SER A 125 -5.58 -2.56 -3.30
C SER A 125 -6.46 -2.37 -2.07
N ILE A 126 -5.89 -2.56 -0.88
CA ILE A 126 -6.61 -2.38 0.38
C ILE A 126 -6.96 -0.91 0.59
N PHE A 127 -6.03 0.02 0.36
CA PHE A 127 -6.33 1.45 0.46
C PHE A 127 -7.38 1.90 -0.57
N GLY A 128 -7.26 1.45 -1.83
CA GLY A 128 -8.26 1.70 -2.86
C GLY A 128 -9.62 1.10 -2.54
N TYR A 129 -9.67 -0.03 -1.83
CA TYR A 129 -10.91 -0.59 -1.32
C TYR A 129 -11.50 0.25 -0.17
N LEU A 130 -10.68 0.64 0.80
CA LEU A 130 -11.09 1.46 1.93
C LEU A 130 -11.64 2.83 1.51
N THR A 131 -11.07 3.46 0.46
CA THR A 131 -11.62 4.71 -0.08
C THR A 131 -13.01 4.50 -0.68
N ARG A 132 -13.24 3.40 -1.41
CA ARG A 132 -14.54 3.09 -2.03
C ARG A 132 -15.62 2.70 -1.01
N THR A 133 -15.24 2.10 0.13
CA THR A 133 -16.22 1.60 1.12
C THR A 133 -16.46 2.55 2.29
N SER A 134 -15.57 3.51 2.53
CA SER A 134 -15.67 4.46 3.64
C SER A 134 -16.20 5.83 3.17
N SER A 135 -16.97 6.48 4.04
CA SER A 135 -17.39 7.88 3.87
C SER A 135 -16.19 8.81 3.97
N SER A 136 -16.21 9.99 3.35
CA SER A 136 -15.05 10.88 3.40
C SER A 136 -14.70 11.35 4.81
N GLN A 137 -15.70 11.43 5.70
CA GLN A 137 -15.49 11.75 7.11
C GLN A 137 -14.80 10.61 7.88
N ASP A 138 -15.11 9.35 7.57
CA ASP A 138 -14.52 8.20 8.27
C ASP A 138 -13.24 7.67 7.61
N ARG A 139 -12.97 7.99 6.34
CA ARG A 139 -11.81 7.52 5.56
C ARG A 139 -10.49 7.72 6.31
N VAL A 140 -10.28 8.93 6.84
CA VAL A 140 -9.05 9.27 7.59
C VAL A 140 -8.93 8.40 8.83
N THR A 141 -10.02 8.22 9.59
CA THR A 141 -10.05 7.37 10.78
C THR A 141 -9.76 5.91 10.47
N VAL A 142 -10.34 5.37 9.39
CA VAL A 142 -10.12 3.97 8.98
C VAL A 142 -8.68 3.75 8.53
N PHE A 143 -8.10 4.71 7.79
CA PHE A 143 -6.70 4.67 7.39
C PHE A 143 -5.76 4.76 8.59
N ALA A 144 -6.05 5.70 9.50
CA ALA A 144 -5.30 5.86 10.74
C ALA A 144 -5.36 4.59 11.59
N MET A 145 -6.53 3.94 11.69
CA MET A 145 -6.68 2.68 12.43
C MET A 145 -5.87 1.55 11.80
N ALA A 146 -5.91 1.40 10.47
CA ALA A 146 -5.10 0.39 9.77
C ALA A 146 -3.59 0.59 9.99
N MET A 147 -3.10 1.82 9.86
CA MET A 147 -1.70 2.15 10.12
C MET A 147 -1.32 2.02 11.60
N SER A 148 -2.24 2.34 12.52
CA SER A 148 -2.02 2.09 13.96
C SER A 148 -1.85 0.61 14.25
N CYS A 149 -2.66 -0.26 13.62
CA CYS A 149 -2.50 -1.71 13.75
C CYS A 149 -1.11 -2.16 13.27
N ARG A 150 -0.61 -1.63 12.14
CA ARG A 150 0.77 -1.90 11.68
C ARG A 150 1.81 -1.50 12.71
N GLN A 151 1.66 -0.32 13.32
CA GLN A 151 2.60 0.18 14.30
C GLN A 151 2.60 -0.65 15.59
N VAL A 152 1.43 -1.12 16.03
CA VAL A 152 1.29 -2.09 17.13
C VAL A 152 2.00 -3.40 16.79
N GLY A 153 1.84 -3.89 15.56
CA GLY A 153 2.56 -5.07 15.07
C GLY A 153 4.09 -4.90 15.14
N LEU A 154 4.60 -3.73 14.72
CA LEU A 154 6.02 -3.40 14.78
C LEU A 154 6.54 -3.39 16.23
N LEU A 155 5.75 -2.91 17.18
CA LEU A 155 6.10 -2.91 18.60
C LEU A 155 6.18 -4.32 19.19
N ILE A 156 5.25 -5.21 18.79
CA ILE A 156 5.17 -6.58 19.33
C ILE A 156 6.18 -7.51 18.64
N GLY A 157 6.52 -7.25 17.37
CA GLY A 157 7.39 -8.10 16.56
C GLY A 157 8.70 -8.56 17.23
N PRO A 158 9.52 -7.67 17.84
CA PRO A 158 10.78 -8.07 18.47
C PRO A 158 10.60 -9.02 19.67
N ALA A 159 9.43 -9.01 20.34
CA ALA A 159 9.15 -9.95 21.41
C ALA A 159 9.08 -11.40 20.90
N PHE A 160 8.58 -11.60 19.67
CA PHE A 160 8.58 -12.93 19.04
C PHE A 160 10.00 -13.43 18.75
N ASN A 161 10.93 -12.54 18.39
CA ASN A 161 12.34 -12.93 18.15
C ASN A 161 12.99 -13.57 19.39
N VAL A 162 12.62 -13.14 20.60
CA VAL A 162 13.12 -13.75 21.85
C VAL A 162 12.70 -15.21 21.94
N PHE A 163 11.44 -15.52 21.64
CA PHE A 163 10.93 -16.89 21.62
C PHE A 163 11.54 -17.71 20.48
N LEU A 164 11.56 -17.15 19.26
CA LEU A 164 12.06 -17.82 18.05
C LEU A 164 13.54 -18.20 18.15
N ARG A 165 14.34 -17.46 18.93
CA ARG A 165 15.75 -17.78 19.18
C ARG A 165 15.93 -19.14 19.89
N TYR A 166 14.96 -19.57 20.69
CA TYR A 166 15.01 -20.86 21.40
C TYR A 166 14.42 -22.02 20.60
N CYS A 167 13.83 -21.75 19.42
CA CYS A 167 13.31 -22.77 18.54
C CYS A 167 14.45 -23.47 17.79
N ASN A 168 14.84 -24.66 18.26
CA ASN A 168 15.70 -25.58 17.53
C ASN A 168 15.02 -26.94 17.44
N PHE A 169 14.44 -27.23 16.28
CA PHE A 169 13.76 -28.50 16.02
C PHE A 169 13.87 -28.88 14.54
N ASN A 170 13.67 -30.15 14.23
CA ASN A 170 13.81 -30.65 12.87
C ASN A 170 12.43 -30.95 12.30
N ILE A 171 12.08 -30.33 11.18
CA ILE A 171 10.88 -30.67 10.41
C ILE A 171 11.33 -31.52 9.23
N GLY A 172 11.34 -32.84 9.40
CA GLY A 172 11.79 -33.77 8.36
C GLY A 172 13.24 -33.48 7.93
N PRO A 173 13.52 -33.22 6.63
CA PRO A 173 14.87 -32.92 6.15
C PRO A 173 15.35 -31.49 6.47
N PHE A 174 14.48 -30.61 6.97
CA PHE A 174 14.83 -29.22 7.25
C PHE A 174 15.12 -29.00 8.74
N HIS A 175 16.30 -28.48 9.04
CA HIS A 175 16.68 -28.05 10.38
C HIS A 175 16.17 -26.63 10.64
N VAL A 176 15.21 -26.48 11.55
CA VAL A 176 14.75 -25.18 12.02
C VAL A 176 15.75 -24.72 13.07
N ASN A 177 16.48 -23.66 12.74
CA ASN A 177 17.43 -22.98 13.61
C ASN A 177 16.94 -21.55 13.91
N LYS A 178 17.65 -20.84 14.79
CA LYS A 178 17.34 -19.45 15.16
C LYS A 178 17.18 -18.47 13.98
N PHE A 179 17.75 -18.78 12.80
CA PHE A 179 17.72 -17.93 11.61
C PHE A 179 16.57 -18.26 10.67
N SER A 180 16.22 -19.54 10.54
CA SER A 180 15.12 -20.04 9.70
C SER A 180 13.77 -20.05 10.43
N ALA A 181 13.76 -20.12 11.77
CA ALA A 181 12.55 -20.08 12.60
C ALA A 181 11.62 -18.89 12.31
N PRO A 182 12.11 -17.66 12.12
CA PRO A 182 11.31 -16.52 11.64
C PRO A 182 10.52 -16.80 10.36
N GLY A 183 11.15 -17.42 9.35
CA GLY A 183 10.51 -17.70 8.07
C GLY A 183 9.32 -18.65 8.20
N ILE A 184 9.50 -19.78 8.91
CA ILE A 184 8.42 -20.76 9.09
C ILE A 184 7.32 -20.23 10.01
N PHE A 185 7.68 -19.44 11.03
CA PHE A 185 6.71 -18.78 11.91
C PHE A 185 5.83 -17.79 11.13
N MET A 186 6.45 -16.92 10.34
CA MET A 186 5.71 -15.96 9.50
C MET A 186 4.91 -16.67 8.42
N CYS A 187 5.45 -17.71 7.79
CA CYS A 187 4.73 -18.54 6.83
C CYS A 187 3.45 -19.14 7.44
N ALA A 188 3.51 -19.63 8.68
CA ALA A 188 2.35 -20.15 9.39
C ALA A 188 1.32 -19.04 9.69
N LEU A 189 1.76 -17.87 10.16
CA LEU A 189 0.87 -16.73 10.43
C LEU A 189 0.18 -16.23 9.16
N TRP A 190 0.90 -16.10 8.04
CA TRP A 190 0.31 -15.71 6.76
C TRP A 190 -0.63 -16.78 6.20
N THR A 191 -0.37 -18.06 6.45
CA THR A 191 -1.30 -19.15 6.11
C THR A 191 -2.60 -19.05 6.92
N LEU A 192 -2.51 -18.71 8.21
CA LEU A 192 -3.69 -18.42 9.03
C LEU A 192 -4.44 -17.19 8.53
N MET A 193 -3.73 -16.13 8.13
CA MET A 193 -4.35 -14.96 7.49
C MET A 193 -5.03 -15.31 6.17
N GLN A 194 -4.47 -16.23 5.37
CA GLN A 194 -5.11 -16.71 4.15
C GLN A 194 -6.48 -17.33 4.44
N LEU A 195 -6.56 -18.19 5.46
CA LEU A 195 -7.84 -18.77 5.90
C LEU A 195 -8.78 -17.69 6.43
N MET A 196 -8.27 -16.74 7.22
CA MET A 196 -9.07 -15.64 7.75
C MET A 196 -9.68 -14.79 6.63
N VAL A 197 -8.91 -14.44 5.60
CA VAL A 197 -9.39 -13.69 4.43
C VAL A 197 -10.44 -14.51 3.67
N LEU A 198 -10.24 -15.81 3.50
CA LEU A 198 -11.23 -16.67 2.84
C LEU A 198 -12.60 -16.65 3.53
N PHE A 199 -12.65 -16.73 4.86
CA PHE A 199 -13.91 -16.83 5.61
C PHE A 199 -14.51 -15.48 6.06
N MET A 200 -13.68 -14.48 6.35
CA MET A 200 -14.12 -13.24 7.00
C MET A 200 -14.03 -12.00 6.11
N PHE A 201 -13.30 -12.05 4.99
CA PHE A 201 -13.25 -10.93 4.05
C PHE A 201 -14.41 -11.02 3.05
N TYR A 202 -15.20 -9.97 3.00
CA TYR A 202 -16.30 -9.79 2.07
C TYR A 202 -16.04 -8.55 1.22
N ASP A 203 -16.11 -8.70 -0.11
CA ASP A 203 -16.14 -7.58 -1.03
C ASP A 203 -17.48 -6.85 -0.84
N LEU A 204 -17.42 -5.65 -0.26
CA LEU A 204 -18.58 -4.79 -0.09
C LEU A 204 -18.96 -4.17 -1.43
N PRO A 205 -20.26 -4.01 -1.73
CA PRO A 205 -20.70 -3.30 -2.92
C PRO A 205 -20.17 -1.86 -2.88
N MET A 206 -19.69 -1.34 -4.01
CA MET A 206 -19.31 0.08 -4.12
C MET A 206 -20.51 0.95 -3.76
N LYS A 207 -20.31 1.97 -2.93
CA LYS A 207 -21.31 3.03 -2.78
C LYS A 207 -21.43 3.75 -4.13
N PRO A 208 -22.65 3.95 -4.67
CA PRO A 208 -22.84 4.76 -5.88
C PRO A 208 -22.26 6.17 -5.71
N PRO A 209 -21.69 6.78 -6.76
CA PRO A 209 -21.08 8.12 -6.70
C PRO A 209 -22.01 9.18 -6.08
N GLU A 210 -23.31 9.12 -6.40
CA GLU A 210 -24.33 10.04 -5.88
C GLU A 210 -24.51 9.99 -4.36
N VAL A 211 -24.23 8.84 -3.73
CA VAL A 211 -24.31 8.69 -2.25
C VAL A 211 -23.05 9.25 -1.60
N LEU A 212 -21.89 9.13 -2.25
CA LEU A 212 -20.64 9.70 -1.79
C LEU A 212 -20.65 11.23 -1.91
N GLU A 213 -21.19 11.78 -3.00
CA GLU A 213 -21.34 13.24 -3.16
C GLU A 213 -22.30 13.85 -2.14
N LYS A 214 -23.47 13.22 -1.90
CA LYS A 214 -24.44 13.69 -0.88
C LYS A 214 -23.87 13.66 0.55
N GLU A 215 -23.02 12.68 0.86
CA GLU A 215 -22.34 12.56 2.16
C GLU A 215 -21.19 13.58 2.30
N ASN A 216 -20.59 14.01 1.18
CA ASN A 216 -19.51 15.00 1.13
C ASN A 216 -20.01 16.44 1.01
N GLU A 217 -21.25 16.65 0.57
CA GLU A 217 -21.91 17.95 0.43
C GLU A 217 -21.81 18.85 1.68
N PRO A 218 -22.02 18.36 2.93
CA PRO A 218 -21.85 19.20 4.11
C PRO A 218 -20.39 19.62 4.33
N LEU A 219 -19.40 18.78 4.00
CA LEU A 219 -17.98 19.11 4.12
C LEU A 219 -17.54 20.10 3.05
N LEU A 220 -18.02 19.94 1.80
CA LEU A 220 -17.78 20.88 0.71
C LEU A 220 -18.36 22.26 1.04
N LYS A 221 -19.60 22.32 1.55
CA LYS A 221 -20.20 23.57 2.01
C LYS A 221 -19.40 24.19 3.16
N GLN A 222 -18.83 23.39 4.06
CA GLN A 222 -17.99 23.90 5.14
C GLN A 222 -16.66 24.47 4.63
N THR A 223 -16.00 23.79 3.69
CA THR A 223 -14.75 24.26 3.05
C THR A 223 -14.99 25.50 2.19
N GLU A 224 -16.09 25.56 1.46
CA GLU A 224 -16.51 26.71 0.64
C GLU A 224 -16.80 27.97 1.49
N ASN A 225 -17.34 27.79 2.70
CA ASN A 225 -17.53 28.88 3.66
C ASN A 225 -16.23 29.35 4.33
N LEU A 226 -15.17 28.53 4.34
CA LEU A 226 -13.90 28.85 4.98
C LEU A 226 -12.86 29.44 4.02
N ASN A 227 -12.86 29.06 2.73
CA ASN A 227 -11.98 29.61 1.69
C ASN A 227 -12.58 29.43 0.27
N PRO A 228 -13.12 30.48 -0.36
CA PRO A 228 -13.73 30.37 -1.69
C PRO A 228 -12.74 30.15 -2.86
N GLU A 229 -11.43 30.31 -2.64
CA GLU A 229 -10.40 30.12 -3.69
C GLU A 229 -9.85 28.69 -3.81
N LEU A 230 -10.22 27.77 -2.91
CA LEU A 230 -9.73 26.39 -2.92
C LEU A 230 -10.82 25.41 -3.36
N THR A 231 -11.37 25.58 -4.56
CA THR A 231 -12.21 24.55 -5.19
C THR A 231 -11.31 23.43 -5.73
N PRO A 232 -11.38 22.19 -5.20
CA PRO A 232 -10.66 21.08 -5.81
C PRO A 232 -11.42 20.66 -7.07
N SER A 233 -10.87 21.00 -8.24
CA SER A 233 -11.36 20.51 -9.53
C SER A 233 -11.05 19.02 -9.66
N TYR A 234 -11.92 18.17 -9.10
CA TYR A 234 -12.04 16.80 -9.57
C TYR A 234 -12.81 16.85 -10.89
N GLY A 235 -12.09 16.67 -12.00
CA GLY A 235 -12.62 16.81 -13.35
C GLY A 235 -13.90 16.01 -13.59
N THR A 236 -15.02 16.73 -13.73
CA THR A 236 -16.29 16.18 -14.19
C THR A 236 -16.22 16.03 -15.72
N ILE A 237 -16.16 14.79 -16.21
CA ILE A 237 -16.35 14.51 -17.65
C ILE A 237 -17.85 14.66 -17.94
N ASN A 238 -18.28 15.85 -18.38
CA ASN A 238 -19.63 16.08 -18.85
C ASN A 238 -19.79 15.56 -20.29
N ASN A 239 -20.27 14.32 -20.43
CA ASN A 239 -20.89 13.86 -21.66
C ASN A 239 -22.36 14.29 -21.69
N THR A 240 -22.65 15.44 -22.29
CA THR A 240 -24.02 15.81 -22.65
C THR A 240 -24.07 16.17 -24.13
N TYR A 241 -24.45 15.20 -24.95
CA TYR A 241 -24.89 15.42 -26.33
C TYR A 241 -26.15 16.30 -26.32
N LYS A 242 -26.13 17.42 -27.05
CA LYS A 242 -27.32 18.16 -27.50
C LYS A 242 -27.08 18.65 -28.94
N PRO A 243 -27.96 18.34 -29.91
CA PRO A 243 -27.87 18.85 -31.27
C PRO A 243 -28.88 19.99 -31.51
N SER A 244 -28.44 21.08 -32.18
CA SER A 244 -29.27 22.09 -32.87
C SER A 244 -28.34 23.22 -33.39
N THR A 245 -27.98 23.25 -34.69
CA THR A 245 -28.61 23.93 -35.86
C THR A 245 -28.23 25.42 -36.04
N GLU A 246 -27.61 25.72 -37.20
CA GLU A 246 -27.73 26.92 -38.09
C GLU A 246 -27.35 28.30 -37.50
N ASP A 247 -26.62 29.27 -38.10
CA ASP A 247 -26.35 29.65 -39.51
C ASP A 247 -25.10 30.59 -39.64
N ALA A 248 -24.59 30.69 -40.89
CA ALA A 248 -23.64 31.59 -41.60
C ALA A 248 -23.29 33.00 -41.02
N ASP A 249 -22.02 33.47 -40.95
CA ASP A 249 -21.02 33.97 -41.96
C ASP A 249 -20.86 35.55 -41.88
N PRO A 250 -19.87 36.24 -42.49
CA PRO A 250 -18.59 36.66 -41.88
C PRO A 250 -18.33 38.19 -41.93
N THR A 251 -17.31 38.71 -41.24
CA THR A 251 -16.46 39.84 -41.74
C THR A 251 -15.23 40.14 -40.84
N GLU A 252 -14.14 40.51 -41.52
CA GLU A 252 -12.76 40.75 -41.07
C GLU A 252 -12.55 42.07 -40.29
N TYR A 253 -11.57 42.10 -39.36
CA TYR A 253 -10.39 42.98 -39.47
C TYR A 253 -9.29 42.63 -38.43
N SER A 254 -8.03 42.79 -38.88
CA SER A 254 -6.76 42.33 -38.30
C SER A 254 -6.17 43.23 -37.20
N SER A 255 -5.44 42.66 -36.23
CA SER A 255 -4.11 43.16 -35.80
C SER A 255 -3.36 42.26 -34.78
N ASN A 256 -2.40 41.49 -35.31
CA ASN A 256 -1.07 41.08 -34.82
C ASN A 256 -0.65 41.24 -33.33
N THR A 257 -0.17 40.15 -32.71
CA THR A 257 1.24 39.98 -32.25
C THR A 257 1.58 38.52 -31.81
N CYS A 258 2.75 38.00 -32.23
CA CYS A 258 3.33 36.64 -32.01
C CYS A 258 3.69 36.33 -30.54
N SER A 259 3.78 35.09 -29.99
CA SER A 259 4.49 33.82 -30.35
C SER A 259 4.11 32.71 -29.33
N PRO A 260 4.63 31.45 -29.35
CA PRO A 260 4.87 30.48 -30.42
C PRO A 260 3.94 29.24 -30.32
N THR A 261 3.36 28.89 -31.46
CA THR A 261 2.94 27.57 -31.97
C THR A 261 2.95 26.34 -31.03
N SER A 262 1.77 25.99 -30.50
CA SER A 262 1.35 24.59 -30.33
C SER A 262 0.19 24.35 -31.30
N GLN A 263 0.49 23.79 -32.48
CA GLN A 263 -0.52 23.44 -33.47
C GLN A 263 -1.46 22.38 -32.89
N ILE A 264 -2.70 22.77 -32.63
CA ILE A 264 -3.82 21.83 -32.48
C ILE A 264 -4.10 21.34 -33.90
N ILE A 265 -3.65 20.13 -34.21
CA ILE A 265 -4.02 19.42 -35.44
C ILE A 265 -5.51 19.10 -35.32
N THR A 266 -6.35 19.85 -36.02
CA THR A 266 -7.73 19.49 -36.30
C THR A 266 -7.75 18.46 -37.43
N CYS A 267 -7.87 17.17 -37.08
CA CYS A 267 -8.14 16.13 -38.07
C CYS A 267 -9.62 16.19 -38.47
N ASN A 268 -9.87 16.66 -39.70
CA ASN A 268 -11.14 16.45 -40.40
C ASN A 268 -11.15 15.00 -40.95
N PRO A 269 -12.28 14.28 -40.97
CA PRO A 269 -12.29 12.85 -41.24
C PRO A 269 -12.40 12.58 -42.74
N GLU A 270 -11.28 12.53 -43.44
CA GLU A 270 -11.21 11.89 -44.75
C GLU A 270 -9.91 11.08 -44.90
N HIS A 271 -10.08 9.83 -45.33
CA HIS A 271 -9.07 8.88 -45.79
C HIS A 271 -8.29 8.08 -44.73
N GLY A 272 -8.81 6.87 -44.52
CA GLY A 272 -8.09 5.59 -44.42
C GLY A 272 -6.61 5.54 -44.00
N ALA A 273 -6.40 4.75 -42.94
CA ALA A 273 -5.27 3.86 -42.66
C ALA A 273 -4.47 4.18 -41.39
N GLN A 274 -4.42 3.16 -40.51
CA GLN A 274 -3.45 2.90 -39.44
C GLN A 274 -3.53 3.72 -38.14
N ASP A 275 -4.54 3.42 -37.31
CA ASP A 275 -4.53 3.73 -35.87
C ASP A 275 -4.39 2.45 -35.03
N GLY A 276 -3.15 2.04 -34.78
CA GLY A 276 -2.81 0.91 -33.88
C GLY A 276 -2.00 1.29 -32.64
N ASN A 277 -1.49 2.52 -32.55
CA ASN A 277 -0.45 2.86 -31.57
C ASN A 277 -0.80 4.02 -30.62
N CYS A 278 -1.76 4.89 -30.96
CA CYS A 278 -2.16 6.00 -30.07
C CYS A 278 -3.06 5.56 -28.90
N ASN A 279 -3.77 4.43 -29.03
CA ASN A 279 -4.69 3.93 -28.00
C ASN A 279 -3.97 3.27 -26.80
N ASN A 280 -2.70 2.88 -26.95
CA ASN A 280 -1.95 2.23 -25.87
C ASN A 280 -1.35 3.23 -24.87
N ILE A 281 -1.03 4.46 -25.31
CA ILE A 281 -0.43 5.48 -24.43
C ILE A 281 -1.52 6.19 -23.60
N GLN A 282 -2.72 6.41 -24.14
CA GLN A 282 -3.87 6.92 -23.36
C GLN A 282 -4.39 5.93 -22.32
N ASN A 283 -4.27 4.62 -22.56
CA ASN A 283 -4.56 3.61 -21.54
C ASN A 283 -3.49 3.54 -20.42
N ALA A 284 -2.26 4.01 -20.69
CA ALA A 284 -1.19 4.06 -19.71
C ALA A 284 -1.25 5.32 -18.82
N THR A 285 -1.82 6.42 -19.28
CA THR A 285 -2.03 7.64 -18.47
C THR A 285 -3.27 7.58 -17.58
N GLY A 286 -4.24 6.72 -17.89
CA GLY A 286 -5.31 6.32 -16.97
C GLY A 286 -4.89 5.24 -15.95
N PHE A 287 -3.65 4.76 -16.03
CA PHE A 287 -3.16 3.58 -15.30
C PHE A 287 -2.81 3.86 -13.84
N VAL A 288 -2.59 5.12 -13.47
CA VAL A 288 -2.30 5.47 -12.07
C VAL A 288 -3.03 6.75 -11.71
N ARG A 289 -4.05 6.62 -10.84
CA ARG A 289 -4.65 7.78 -10.18
C ARG A 289 -3.55 8.56 -9.46
N GLU A 290 -3.47 9.86 -9.68
CA GLU A 290 -2.48 10.75 -9.06
C GLU A 290 -2.47 10.62 -7.53
N GLU A 291 -3.65 10.43 -6.93
CA GLU A 291 -3.82 10.14 -5.50
C GLU A 291 -3.08 8.87 -5.05
N ILE A 292 -3.13 7.79 -5.85
CA ILE A 292 -2.51 6.51 -5.53
C ILE A 292 -1.00 6.60 -5.71
N VAL A 293 -0.51 7.29 -6.75
CA VAL A 293 0.92 7.59 -6.91
C VAL A 293 1.42 8.35 -5.70
N THR A 294 0.69 9.37 -5.27
CA THR A 294 1.06 10.23 -4.16
C THR A 294 1.10 9.44 -2.85
N LEU A 295 0.11 8.57 -2.60
CA LEU A 295 0.10 7.69 -1.43
C LEU A 295 1.23 6.65 -1.46
N LEU A 296 1.50 6.03 -2.61
CA LEU A 296 2.60 5.07 -2.78
C LEU A 296 3.97 5.74 -2.62
N ALA A 297 4.16 6.93 -3.18
CA ALA A 297 5.38 7.70 -3.04
C ALA A 297 5.56 8.16 -1.58
N ALA A 298 4.51 8.65 -0.92
CA ALA A 298 4.54 9.01 0.49
C ALA A 298 4.85 7.80 1.38
N GLN A 299 4.24 6.65 1.10
CA GLN A 299 4.50 5.41 1.81
C GLN A 299 5.93 4.91 1.58
N PHE A 300 6.42 4.96 0.34
CA PHE A 300 7.81 4.64 0.02
C PHE A 300 8.78 5.56 0.74
N VAL A 301 8.59 6.87 0.67
CA VAL A 301 9.46 7.86 1.33
C VAL A 301 9.43 7.68 2.85
N THR A 302 8.25 7.42 3.43
CA THR A 302 8.11 7.20 4.88
C THR A 302 8.85 5.93 5.31
N LEU A 303 8.65 4.82 4.60
CA LEU A 303 9.32 3.55 4.89
C LEU A 303 10.83 3.63 4.64
N PHE A 304 11.24 4.27 3.55
CA PHE A 304 12.64 4.49 3.21
C PHE A 304 13.32 5.35 4.28
N ASN A 305 12.72 6.48 4.65
CA ASN A 305 13.27 7.36 5.69
C ASN A 305 13.31 6.68 7.05
N GLN A 306 12.27 5.93 7.42
CA GLN A 306 12.26 5.15 8.66
C GLN A 306 13.40 4.11 8.65
N THR A 307 13.50 3.32 7.60
CA THR A 307 14.52 2.26 7.47
C THR A 307 15.93 2.86 7.45
N ALA A 308 16.13 3.95 6.70
CA ALA A 308 17.39 4.66 6.62
C ALA A 308 17.79 5.26 7.96
N LEU A 309 16.84 5.86 8.69
CA LEU A 309 17.08 6.41 10.02
C LEU A 309 17.45 5.29 11.01
N GLU A 310 16.70 4.18 11.04
CA GLU A 310 16.97 3.03 11.91
C GLU A 310 18.33 2.38 11.62
N THR A 311 18.72 2.27 10.35
CA THR A 311 20.01 1.70 9.93
C THR A 311 21.20 2.66 10.09
N LEU A 312 20.99 3.98 10.09
CA LEU A 312 22.06 4.97 10.33
C LEU A 312 22.24 5.29 11.82
N VAL A 313 21.15 5.53 12.55
CA VAL A 313 21.19 5.97 13.94
C VAL A 313 21.82 4.91 14.83
N THR A 314 21.52 3.64 14.61
CA THR A 314 22.05 2.52 15.42
C THR A 314 23.59 2.45 15.40
N PRO A 315 24.29 2.41 14.24
CA PRO A 315 25.76 2.43 14.21
C PRO A 315 26.36 3.79 14.59
N LEU A 316 25.69 4.92 14.30
CA LEU A 316 26.15 6.25 14.74
C LEU A 316 26.13 6.39 16.26
N ALA A 317 25.04 5.98 16.91
CA ALA A 317 24.93 5.98 18.37
C ALA A 317 25.96 5.06 19.01
N GLN A 318 26.22 3.89 18.41
CA GLN A 318 27.27 3.00 18.90
C GLN A 318 28.67 3.60 18.76
N LYS A 319 28.94 4.31 17.65
CA LYS A 319 30.26 4.92 17.37
C LYS A 319 30.54 6.18 18.20
N TYR A 320 29.56 7.05 18.39
CA TYR A 320 29.76 8.37 19.02
C TYR A 320 29.29 8.44 20.46
N LEU A 321 28.27 7.65 20.84
CA LEU A 321 27.73 7.65 22.21
C LEU A 321 28.12 6.39 22.99
N GLY A 322 28.75 5.40 22.34
CA GLY A 322 29.09 4.11 22.95
C GLY A 322 27.86 3.29 23.33
N PHE A 323 26.70 3.62 22.73
CA PHE A 323 25.43 3.00 23.10
C PHE A 323 25.39 1.52 22.72
N GLN A 324 25.11 0.67 23.71
CA GLN A 324 24.80 -0.74 23.52
C GLN A 324 23.31 -0.95 23.19
N ASP A 325 22.92 -2.19 22.91
CA ASP A 325 21.57 -2.58 22.47
C ASP A 325 20.44 -2.01 23.34
N LEU A 326 20.63 -1.98 24.67
CA LEU A 326 19.67 -1.43 25.63
C LEU A 326 19.51 0.09 25.49
N GLN A 327 20.62 0.80 25.33
CA GLN A 327 20.65 2.26 25.26
C GLN A 327 20.08 2.76 23.93
N ASN A 328 20.35 2.05 22.83
CA ASN A 328 19.71 2.32 21.55
C ASN A 328 18.19 2.10 21.62
N SER A 329 17.74 1.03 22.28
CA SER A 329 16.30 0.77 22.46
C SER A 329 15.61 1.85 23.32
N LEU A 330 16.26 2.32 24.39
CA LEU A 330 15.78 3.43 25.23
C LEU A 330 15.70 4.76 24.47
N LEU A 331 16.67 5.03 23.59
CA LEU A 331 16.70 6.23 22.75
C LEU A 331 15.46 6.29 21.85
N TYR A 332 15.17 5.22 21.11
CA TYR A 332 13.98 5.16 20.24
C TYR A 332 12.68 5.26 21.04
N PHE A 333 12.62 4.64 22.22
CA PHE A 333 11.45 4.70 23.11
C PHE A 333 11.19 6.13 23.62
N LEU A 334 12.23 6.83 24.06
CA LEU A 334 12.12 8.21 24.55
C LEU A 334 11.76 9.20 23.44
N CYS A 335 12.35 9.06 22.25
CA CYS A 335 11.92 9.83 21.07
C CYS A 335 10.45 9.58 20.73
N GLY A 336 9.98 8.32 20.82
CA GLY A 336 8.57 8.00 20.61
C GLY A 336 7.64 8.69 21.61
N ILE A 337 8.02 8.71 22.88
CA ILE A 337 7.28 9.41 23.93
C ILE A 337 7.26 10.93 23.69
N GLU A 338 8.40 11.52 23.32
CA GLU A 338 8.50 12.96 23.06
C GLU A 338 7.56 13.38 21.93
N VAL A 339 7.51 12.62 20.82
CA VAL A 339 6.59 12.87 19.72
C VAL A 339 5.13 12.77 20.15
N CYS A 340 4.78 11.85 21.06
CA CYS A 340 3.44 11.74 21.62
C CYS A 340 3.08 12.90 22.56
N ILE A 341 4.06 13.46 23.27
CA ILE A 341 3.86 14.58 24.20
C ILE A 341 3.74 15.91 23.43
N VAL A 342 4.56 16.13 22.41
CA VAL A 342 4.58 17.38 21.61
C VAL A 342 3.31 17.58 20.77
N LYS A 343 2.53 16.52 20.53
CA LYS A 343 1.24 16.59 19.82
C LYS A 343 0.02 16.86 20.72
N LYS A 344 0.21 17.06 22.02
CA LYS A 344 -0.80 17.66 22.91
C LYS A 344 -0.59 19.17 23.00
#